data_AF-A0A1D6GQ68-F1
#
_entry.id   AF-A0A1D6GQ68-F1
#
_cell.length_a   1.000
_cell.length_b   1.000
_cell.length_c   1.000
_cell.angle_alpha   90.00
_cell.angle_beta   90.00
_cell.angle_gamma   90.00
#
_symmetry.space_group_name_H-M   'P 1'
#
loop_
_entity.id
_entity.type
_entity.pdbx_description
1 polymer ?
#
loop_
_entity_poly.entity_id
_entity_poly.type
_entity_poly.pdbx_seq_one_letter_code
_entity_poly.pdbx_strand_id
1 'polypeptide(L)'
;MLKLDRSGTATSLTGGIGAAGVAVPATSVIGAAGAASLLSPTVSAVGSVPGAPVLPITAQNVIMSTPTEFLLLKNMFDPSLETDPDFDLDIRDDVQDECSKFGAVKHIFVDKNTAGFVYLQFDSVTAAGKAQQALHGRWFAGKMITATFMSDQEYSTKFPNL
;
A
#
# COMPACT_ATOMS: atom_id res chain seq x y z
N MET A 1 -55.00 -19.56 5.48
CA MET A 1 -54.09 -18.40 5.62
C MET A 1 -53.93 -18.11 7.11
N LEU A 2 -52.82 -18.52 7.72
CA LEU A 2 -52.56 -18.37 9.15
C LEU A 2 -51.21 -17.66 9.32
N LYS A 3 -51.25 -16.45 9.88
CA LYS A 3 -50.08 -15.65 10.27
C LYS A 3 -49.45 -16.27 11.53
N LEU A 4 -48.13 -16.34 11.59
CA LEU A 4 -47.39 -16.46 12.84
C LEU A 4 -46.18 -15.51 12.78
N ASP A 5 -46.31 -14.40 13.50
CA ASP A 5 -45.23 -13.49 13.88
C ASP A 5 -44.55 -14.05 15.14
N ARG A 6 -43.23 -13.98 15.23
CA ARG A 6 -42.52 -13.92 16.52
C ARG A 6 -41.11 -13.33 16.35
N SER A 7 -41.02 -12.05 16.66
CA SER A 7 -39.80 -11.33 17.01
C SER A 7 -39.18 -11.87 18.31
N GLY A 8 -37.85 -11.88 18.41
CA GLY A 8 -37.09 -12.32 19.59
C GLY A 8 -35.78 -11.55 19.70
N THR A 9 -35.82 -10.39 20.35
CA THR A 9 -34.68 -9.58 20.81
C THR A 9 -34.12 -10.12 22.13
N ALA A 10 -32.80 -10.20 22.26
CA ALA A 10 -32.13 -10.33 23.56
C ALA A 10 -30.89 -9.41 23.63
N THR A 11 -30.88 -8.56 24.66
CA THR A 11 -29.83 -7.59 25.03
C THR A 11 -29.49 -7.83 26.50
N SER A 12 -28.22 -7.86 26.89
CA SER A 12 -27.68 -7.65 28.25
C SER A 12 -26.14 -7.53 28.09
N LEU A 13 -25.41 -6.43 28.32
CA LEU A 13 -25.26 -5.51 29.47
C LEU A 13 -24.85 -6.22 30.78
N THR A 14 -23.56 -6.20 31.11
CA THR A 14 -23.10 -6.17 32.50
C THR A 14 -21.82 -5.34 32.60
N GLY A 15 -21.77 -4.48 33.61
CA GLY A 15 -20.66 -3.57 33.90
C GLY A 15 -20.33 -3.57 35.40
N GLY A 16 -19.24 -2.87 35.74
CA GLY A 16 -18.93 -2.38 37.09
C GLY A 16 -17.42 -2.51 37.41
N ILE A 17 -16.65 -1.43 37.51
CA ILE A 17 -16.38 -0.56 38.70
C ILE A 17 -16.06 -1.40 39.96
N GLY A 18 -14.96 -1.29 40.71
CA GLY A 18 -13.97 -0.24 40.96
C GLY A 18 -13.88 -0.02 42.49
N ALA A 19 -12.72 -0.28 43.14
CA ALA A 19 -12.30 0.19 44.48
C ALA A 19 -11.00 -0.55 44.89
N ALA A 20 -9.82 0.07 45.06
CA ALA A 20 -9.35 1.01 46.09
C ALA A 20 -8.86 0.34 47.41
N GLY A 21 -7.55 0.49 47.67
CA GLY A 21 -6.90 0.38 48.99
C GLY A 21 -5.92 -0.79 49.15
N VAL A 22 -4.79 -0.75 49.86
CA VAL A 22 -4.01 0.25 50.62
C VAL A 22 -2.72 -0.47 51.07
N ALA A 23 -1.63 0.29 51.28
CA ALA A 23 -0.48 0.05 52.18
C ALA A 23 0.79 -0.75 51.77
N VAL A 24 1.91 -0.06 52.01
CA VAL A 24 3.37 -0.39 52.13
C VAL A 24 3.72 -0.83 53.59
N PRO A 25 4.97 -1.22 54.04
CA PRO A 25 6.31 -1.29 53.40
C PRO A 25 7.24 -2.52 53.71
N ALA A 26 8.41 -2.50 53.05
CA ALA A 26 9.77 -3.08 53.22
C ALA A 26 10.18 -4.09 54.33
N THR A 27 10.94 -5.13 53.92
CA THR A 27 12.25 -5.55 54.50
C THR A 27 13.09 -6.38 53.50
N SER A 28 14.40 -6.17 53.53
CA SER A 28 15.46 -6.64 52.61
C SER A 28 15.87 -8.12 52.74
N VAL A 29 16.48 -8.71 51.70
CA VAL A 29 17.87 -9.28 51.60
C VAL A 29 18.04 -10.56 50.74
N ILE A 30 19.16 -10.59 49.99
CA ILE A 30 19.97 -11.73 49.47
C ILE A 30 19.53 -12.48 48.19
N GLY A 31 20.40 -12.41 47.16
CA GLY A 31 20.85 -13.62 46.45
C GLY A 31 20.85 -13.59 44.91
N ALA A 32 22.02 -13.27 44.31
CA ALA A 32 22.71 -13.90 43.16
C ALA A 32 21.90 -14.46 41.96
N ALA A 33 22.35 -14.47 40.70
CA ALA A 33 23.46 -13.92 39.94
C ALA A 33 23.27 -14.42 38.48
N GLY A 34 23.63 -13.60 37.49
CA GLY A 34 23.94 -14.03 36.12
C GLY A 34 22.75 -14.34 35.20
N ALA A 35 22.83 -14.14 33.88
CA ALA A 35 23.80 -13.48 33.03
C ALA A 35 23.06 -13.10 31.74
N ALA A 36 23.42 -11.96 31.14
CA ALA A 36 22.93 -11.55 29.84
C ALA A 36 23.44 -12.50 28.74
N SER A 37 22.57 -12.84 27.79
CA SER A 37 22.98 -13.34 26.47
C SER A 37 22.39 -12.44 25.39
N LEU A 38 23.15 -11.41 25.08
CA LEU A 38 23.30 -10.91 23.71
C LEU A 38 23.96 -12.02 22.89
N LEU A 39 23.64 -12.14 21.60
CA LEU A 39 24.57 -12.42 20.47
C LEU A 39 23.80 -12.68 19.17
N SER A 40 24.31 -12.07 18.10
CA SER A 40 23.83 -11.92 16.73
C SER A 40 23.73 -13.23 15.91
N PRO A 41 22.96 -13.27 14.80
CA PRO A 41 23.19 -14.28 13.78
C PRO A 41 24.30 -13.84 12.81
N THR A 42 25.45 -14.50 12.90
CA THR A 42 26.50 -14.53 11.88
C THR A 42 26.08 -15.52 10.80
N VAL A 43 25.89 -15.07 9.56
CA VAL A 43 25.72 -15.96 8.40
C VAL A 43 27.08 -16.15 7.71
N SER A 44 27.54 -17.38 7.60
CA SER A 44 28.52 -17.78 6.58
C SER A 44 28.57 -19.30 6.37
N ALA A 45 28.71 -19.65 5.08
CA ALA A 45 29.35 -20.84 4.51
C ALA A 45 28.48 -22.07 4.15
N VAL A 46 28.10 -22.08 2.86
CA VAL A 46 28.27 -23.14 1.85
C VAL A 46 27.96 -24.59 2.25
N GLY A 47 26.79 -25.05 1.83
CA GLY A 47 26.44 -26.47 1.75
C GLY A 47 25.72 -26.74 0.44
N SER A 48 26.43 -27.30 -0.54
CA SER A 48 25.88 -27.71 -1.82
C SER A 48 25.00 -28.95 -1.62
N VAL A 49 23.68 -28.78 -1.67
CA VAL A 49 22.71 -29.89 -1.76
C VAL A 49 22.42 -30.19 -3.24
N PRO A 50 22.73 -31.39 -3.76
CA PRO A 50 22.28 -31.81 -5.08
C PRO A 50 20.80 -32.20 -5.01
N GLY A 51 19.94 -31.58 -5.83
CA GLY A 51 18.65 -32.18 -6.21
C GLY A 51 17.36 -31.50 -5.73
N ALA A 52 17.37 -30.26 -5.28
CA ALA A 52 16.13 -29.48 -5.10
C ALA A 52 15.91 -28.54 -6.31
N PRO A 53 14.70 -28.48 -6.91
CA PRO A 53 14.42 -27.52 -7.97
C PRO A 53 14.48 -26.11 -7.38
N VAL A 54 15.56 -25.40 -7.69
CA VAL A 54 15.69 -23.96 -7.48
C VAL A 54 14.59 -23.29 -8.31
N LEU A 55 13.58 -22.74 -7.64
CA LEU A 55 12.64 -21.85 -8.28
C LEU A 55 13.43 -20.66 -8.84
N PRO A 56 13.27 -20.30 -10.13
CA PRO A 56 13.92 -19.12 -10.65
C PRO A 56 13.30 -17.90 -9.97
N ILE A 57 14.11 -17.21 -9.17
CA ILE A 57 13.84 -15.84 -8.78
C ILE A 57 13.82 -15.08 -10.10
N THR A 58 12.62 -14.79 -10.60
CA THR A 58 12.46 -13.97 -11.80
C THR A 58 12.90 -12.57 -11.43
N ALA A 59 14.17 -12.28 -11.70
CA ALA A 59 14.65 -10.91 -11.84
C ALA A 59 13.79 -10.30 -12.95
N GLN A 60 12.71 -9.65 -12.56
CA GLN A 60 11.89 -8.89 -13.48
C GLN A 60 12.82 -7.85 -14.09
N ASN A 61 12.97 -7.93 -15.40
CA ASN A 61 13.67 -6.96 -16.21
C ASN A 61 12.92 -5.64 -16.09
N VAL A 62 13.21 -4.88 -15.03
CA VAL A 62 12.77 -3.51 -14.86
C VAL A 62 13.46 -2.75 -15.99
N ILE A 63 12.71 -2.50 -17.06
CA ILE A 63 13.05 -1.50 -18.06
C ILE A 63 13.30 -0.19 -17.28
N MET A 64 14.56 0.09 -17.02
CA MET A 64 15.02 1.21 -16.21
C MET A 64 14.68 2.50 -16.94
N SER A 65 13.45 2.96 -16.78
CA SER A 65 13.08 4.34 -17.02
C SER A 65 13.66 5.12 -15.84
N THR A 66 14.51 6.10 -16.13
CA THR A 66 15.18 6.92 -15.12
C THR A 66 14.14 7.43 -14.12
N PRO A 67 14.34 7.25 -12.80
CA PRO A 67 13.39 7.73 -11.82
C PRO A 67 13.21 9.24 -11.93
N THR A 68 11.97 9.69 -12.05
CA THR A 68 11.55 11.10 -12.07
C THR A 68 10.40 11.30 -11.07
N GLU A 69 9.97 12.55 -10.83
CA GLU A 69 8.79 12.81 -10.00
C GLU A 69 7.46 12.58 -10.74
N PHE A 70 7.51 12.30 -12.04
CA PHE A 70 6.34 12.13 -12.89
C PHE A 70 6.06 10.64 -13.15
N LEU A 71 4.83 10.23 -12.88
CA LEU A 71 4.37 8.87 -13.12
C LEU A 71 3.20 8.82 -14.09
N LEU A 72 3.21 7.79 -14.92
CA LEU A 72 2.09 7.40 -15.76
C LEU A 72 1.62 6.02 -15.32
N LEU A 73 0.39 5.94 -14.83
CA LEU A 73 -0.32 4.68 -14.64
C LEU A 73 -1.09 4.38 -15.92
N LYS A 74 -1.00 3.13 -16.37
CA LYS A 74 -1.67 2.64 -17.58
C LYS A 74 -2.59 1.49 -17.20
N ASN A 75 -3.66 1.32 -17.98
CA ASN A 75 -4.65 0.27 -17.81
C ASN A 75 -5.45 0.40 -16.49
N MET A 76 -5.65 1.64 -16.01
CA MET A 76 -6.45 1.93 -14.82
C MET A 76 -7.95 1.72 -15.04
N PHE A 77 -8.46 1.94 -16.25
CA PHE A 77 -9.87 1.78 -16.59
C PHE A 77 -10.04 1.48 -18.07
N ASP A 78 -11.27 1.18 -18.47
CA ASP A 78 -11.64 1.02 -19.88
C ASP A 78 -12.85 1.91 -20.18
N PRO A 79 -12.67 3.01 -20.93
CA PRO A 79 -13.74 3.98 -21.16
C PRO A 79 -14.96 3.37 -21.87
N SER A 80 -14.81 2.19 -22.51
CA SER A 80 -15.92 1.49 -23.15
C SER A 80 -16.80 0.71 -22.17
N LEU A 81 -16.26 0.39 -20.99
CA LEU A 81 -16.94 -0.36 -19.94
C LEU A 81 -17.51 0.55 -18.85
N GLU A 82 -16.97 1.77 -18.72
CA GLU A 82 -17.47 2.75 -17.78
C GLU A 82 -18.82 3.30 -18.25
N THR A 83 -19.80 3.25 -17.36
CA THR A 83 -21.18 3.74 -17.63
C THR A 83 -21.49 5.03 -16.89
N ASP A 84 -20.73 5.32 -15.82
CA ASP A 84 -20.87 6.54 -15.03
C ASP A 84 -20.15 7.70 -15.73
N PRO A 85 -20.77 8.88 -15.90
CA PRO A 85 -20.10 10.03 -16.50
C PRO A 85 -18.97 10.61 -15.63
N ASP A 86 -18.98 10.37 -14.32
CA ASP A 86 -18.06 10.95 -13.33
C ASP A 86 -17.05 9.92 -12.80
N PHE A 87 -16.94 8.76 -13.45
CA PHE A 87 -16.00 7.68 -13.07
C PHE A 87 -14.54 8.16 -12.90
N ASP A 88 -14.15 9.22 -13.62
CA ASP A 88 -12.81 9.78 -13.54
C ASP A 88 -12.51 10.46 -12.20
N LEU A 89 -13.54 11.00 -11.54
CA LEU A 89 -13.41 11.60 -10.22
C LEU A 89 -13.15 10.52 -9.17
N ASP A 90 -13.89 9.41 -9.22
CA ASP A 90 -13.69 8.27 -8.33
C ASP A 90 -12.29 7.67 -8.50
N ILE A 91 -11.86 7.47 -9.75
CA ILE A 91 -10.50 6.97 -10.03
C ILE A 91 -9.44 7.95 -9.56
N ARG A 92 -9.64 9.25 -9.78
CA ARG A 92 -8.72 10.28 -9.31
C ARG A 92 -8.59 10.22 -7.79
N ASP A 93 -9.69 10.17 -7.07
CA ASP A 93 -9.69 10.19 -5.61
C ASP A 93 -9.07 8.89 -5.04
N ASP A 94 -9.42 7.72 -5.59
CA ASP A 94 -8.80 6.43 -5.22
C ASP A 94 -7.27 6.43 -5.45
N VAL A 95 -6.83 6.91 -6.62
CA VAL A 95 -5.41 7.00 -6.94
C VAL A 95 -4.72 8.03 -6.04
N GLN A 96 -5.36 9.16 -5.75
CA GLN A 96 -4.80 10.19 -4.90
C GLN A 96 -4.62 9.71 -3.45
N ASP A 97 -5.62 9.05 -2.87
CA ASP A 97 -5.54 8.46 -1.54
C ASP A 97 -4.47 7.38 -1.45
N GLU A 98 -4.38 6.51 -2.47
CA GLU A 98 -3.38 5.47 -2.50
C GLU A 98 -1.97 6.06 -2.66
N CYS A 99 -1.79 7.07 -3.52
CA CYS A 99 -0.51 7.72 -3.77
C CYS A 99 -0.04 8.59 -2.60
N SER A 100 -0.97 9.20 -1.84
CA SER A 100 -0.67 10.04 -0.68
C SER A 100 0.08 9.28 0.42
N LYS A 101 -0.05 7.95 0.46
CA LYS A 101 0.68 7.06 1.40
C LYS A 101 2.19 7.04 1.15
N PHE A 102 2.64 7.36 -0.06
CA PHE A 102 4.06 7.33 -0.43
C PHE A 102 4.73 8.72 -0.40
N GLY A 103 3.96 9.77 -0.67
CA GLY A 103 4.39 11.17 -0.60
C GLY A 103 3.32 12.15 -1.09
N ALA A 104 3.63 13.44 -1.09
CA ALA A 104 2.66 14.46 -1.47
C ALA A 104 2.49 14.49 -3.01
N VAL A 105 1.25 14.37 -3.46
CA VAL A 105 0.89 14.46 -4.89
C VAL A 105 0.60 15.93 -5.21
N LYS A 106 1.37 16.52 -6.13
CA LYS A 106 1.21 17.92 -6.56
C LYS A 106 0.17 18.07 -7.66
N HIS A 107 0.09 17.09 -8.55
CA HIS A 107 -0.87 17.10 -9.64
C HIS A 107 -1.30 15.68 -9.99
N ILE A 108 -2.58 15.52 -10.31
CA ILE A 108 -3.19 14.28 -10.77
C ILE A 108 -4.17 14.60 -11.89
N PHE A 109 -4.10 13.85 -12.99
CA PHE A 109 -4.99 14.00 -14.13
C PHE A 109 -5.36 12.64 -14.72
N VAL A 110 -6.65 12.41 -14.89
CA VAL A 110 -7.23 11.18 -15.46
C VAL A 110 -7.66 11.47 -16.90
N ASP A 111 -7.05 10.79 -17.89
CA ASP A 111 -7.39 11.02 -19.29
C ASP A 111 -8.48 10.06 -19.78
N LYS A 112 -9.73 10.50 -19.69
CA LYS A 112 -10.94 9.75 -20.08
C LYS A 112 -10.93 9.23 -21.52
N ASN A 113 -10.12 9.84 -22.40
CA ASN A 113 -10.07 9.50 -23.82
C ASN A 113 -9.11 8.35 -24.12
N THR A 114 -8.42 7.83 -23.09
CA THR A 114 -7.42 6.77 -23.22
C THR A 114 -7.89 5.47 -22.58
N ALA A 115 -7.19 4.38 -22.89
CA ALA A 115 -7.38 3.08 -22.24
C ALA A 115 -6.76 3.07 -20.83
N GLY A 116 -7.21 3.98 -19.96
CA GLY A 116 -6.84 3.98 -18.56
C GLY A 116 -5.53 4.68 -18.23
N PHE A 117 -5.23 5.82 -18.85
CA PHE A 117 -4.03 6.59 -18.51
C PHE A 117 -4.31 7.62 -17.42
N VAL A 118 -3.49 7.58 -16.36
CA VAL A 118 -3.51 8.53 -15.26
C VAL A 118 -2.12 9.10 -15.08
N TYR A 119 -2.03 10.43 -15.12
CA TYR A 119 -0.79 11.20 -15.00
C TYR A 119 -0.67 11.75 -13.59
N LEU A 120 0.49 11.57 -12.97
CA LEU A 120 0.77 12.02 -11.62
C LEU A 120 2.08 12.79 -11.57
N GLN A 121 2.11 13.82 -10.72
CA GLN A 121 3.31 14.52 -10.31
C GLN A 121 3.43 14.43 -8.78
N PHE A 122 4.54 13.88 -8.30
CA PHE A 122 4.89 13.88 -6.88
C PHE A 122 5.71 15.11 -6.52
N ASP A 123 5.84 15.39 -5.23
CA ASP A 123 6.75 16.39 -4.68
C ASP A 123 8.23 15.97 -4.74
N SER A 124 8.50 14.67 -4.81
CA SER A 124 9.83 14.09 -4.79
C SER A 124 9.93 12.85 -5.67
N VAL A 125 11.05 12.71 -6.39
CA VAL A 125 11.43 11.50 -7.12
C VAL A 125 11.45 10.26 -6.22
N THR A 126 11.78 10.42 -4.94
CA THR A 126 11.80 9.30 -3.99
C THR A 126 10.39 8.78 -3.69
N ALA A 127 9.41 9.69 -3.56
CA ALA A 127 8.00 9.33 -3.36
C ALA A 127 7.43 8.63 -4.61
N ALA A 128 7.71 9.20 -5.79
CA ALA A 128 7.35 8.58 -7.07
C ALA A 128 7.97 7.18 -7.20
N GLY A 129 9.23 6.99 -6.83
CA GLY A 129 9.87 5.67 -6.85
C GLY A 129 9.16 4.62 -6.00
N LYS A 130 8.76 4.99 -4.78
CA LYS A 130 7.99 4.10 -3.90
C LYS A 130 6.60 3.80 -4.47
N ALA A 131 5.90 4.82 -4.97
CA ALA A 131 4.59 4.66 -5.58
C ALA A 131 4.65 3.77 -6.82
N GLN A 132 5.66 3.93 -7.68
CA GLN A 132 5.86 3.10 -8.87
C GLN A 132 6.04 1.63 -8.48
N GLN A 133 6.94 1.34 -7.54
CA GLN A 133 7.20 -0.02 -7.10
C GLN A 133 5.97 -0.66 -6.43
N ALA A 134 5.20 0.13 -5.68
CA ALA A 134 4.01 -0.36 -5.01
C ALA A 134 2.83 -0.58 -5.97
N LEU A 135 2.66 0.27 -6.99
CA LEU A 135 1.53 0.23 -7.90
C LEU A 135 1.79 -0.67 -9.12
N HIS A 136 3.02 -0.73 -9.61
CA HIS A 136 3.35 -1.53 -10.78
C HIS A 136 3.03 -3.01 -10.57
N GLY A 137 2.19 -3.58 -11.44
CA GLY A 137 1.76 -4.98 -11.36
C GLY A 137 0.61 -5.23 -10.37
N ARG A 138 0.05 -4.20 -9.72
CA ARG A 138 -1.17 -4.36 -8.93
C ARG A 138 -2.40 -4.54 -9.81
N TRP A 139 -3.44 -5.11 -9.22
CA TRP A 139 -4.74 -5.25 -9.85
C TRP A 139 -5.67 -4.12 -9.42
N PHE A 140 -6.34 -3.50 -10.39
CA PHE A 140 -7.37 -2.48 -10.22
C PHE A 140 -8.53 -2.78 -11.18
N ALA A 141 -9.76 -2.82 -10.66
CA ALA A 141 -10.97 -3.13 -11.45
C ALA A 141 -10.85 -4.37 -12.37
N GLY A 142 -10.17 -5.44 -11.90
CA GLY A 142 -9.96 -6.66 -12.69
C GLY A 142 -8.90 -6.56 -13.79
N LYS A 143 -8.10 -5.49 -13.81
CA LYS A 143 -7.00 -5.26 -14.76
C LYS A 143 -5.68 -5.08 -14.01
N MET A 144 -4.58 -5.56 -14.60
CA MET A 144 -3.24 -5.33 -14.06
C MET A 144 -2.72 -3.97 -14.53
N ILE A 145 -2.31 -3.12 -13.59
CA ILE A 145 -1.84 -1.76 -13.87
C ILE A 145 -0.34 -1.75 -14.15
N THR A 146 0.06 -0.88 -15.08
CA THR A 146 1.48 -0.63 -15.37
C THR A 146 1.84 0.78 -14.94
N ALA A 147 2.75 0.91 -13.98
CA ALA A 147 3.30 2.21 -13.60
C ALA A 147 4.68 2.42 -14.26
N THR A 148 4.86 3.54 -14.95
CA THR A 148 6.12 3.93 -15.62
C THR A 148 6.48 5.38 -15.31
N PHE A 149 7.78 5.68 -15.21
CA PHE A 149 8.25 7.07 -15.10
C PHE A 149 8.12 7.82 -16.42
N MET A 150 7.92 9.13 -16.31
CA MET A 150 7.84 10.05 -17.44
C MET A 150 8.91 11.13 -17.32
N SER A 151 9.49 11.56 -18.43
CA SER A 151 10.41 12.70 -18.40
C SER A 151 9.66 14.02 -18.18
N ASP A 152 10.34 15.02 -17.61
CA ASP A 152 9.82 16.37 -17.47
C ASP A 152 9.33 16.95 -18.80
N GLN A 153 10.05 16.70 -19.90
CA GLN A 153 9.64 17.17 -21.23
C GLN A 153 8.33 16.55 -21.71
N GLU A 154 8.14 15.24 -21.52
CA GLU A 154 6.88 14.57 -21.88
C GLU A 154 5.72 15.11 -21.05
N TYR A 155 5.94 15.32 -19.74
CA TYR A 155 4.92 15.84 -18.84
C TYR A 155 4.55 17.30 -19.18
N SER A 156 5.55 18.16 -19.39
CA SER A 156 5.36 19.56 -19.77
C SER A 156 4.70 19.69 -21.15
N THR A 157 5.00 18.80 -22.11
CA THR A 157 4.31 18.77 -23.41
C THR A 157 2.82 18.46 -23.25
N LYS A 158 2.46 17.60 -22.28
CA LYS A 158 1.06 17.28 -21.98
C LYS A 158 0.37 18.38 -21.18
N PHE A 159 1.09 19.00 -20.26
CA PHE A 159 0.56 20.02 -19.35
C PHE A 159 1.46 21.26 -19.32
N PRO A 160 1.46 22.08 -20.39
CA PRO A 160 2.38 23.22 -20.51
C PRO A 160 2.04 24.41 -19.58
N ASN A 161 0.92 24.35 -18.86
CA ASN A 161 0.42 25.43 -18.00
C ASN A 161 0.42 25.06 -16.50
N LEU A 162 1.07 23.94 -16.14
CA LEU A 162 1.36 23.56 -14.75
C LEU A 162 2.74 24.06 -14.34
#